data_AF-A0A7S0GI50-F1
#
_entry.id   AF-A0A7S0GI50-F1
#
_cell.length_a   1.000
_cell.length_b   1.000
_cell.length_c   1.000
_cell.angle_alpha   90.00
_cell.angle_beta   90.00
_cell.angle_gamma   90.00
#
_symmetry.space_group_name_H-M   'P 1'
#
loop_
_entity.id
_entity.type
_entity.pdbx_description
1 polymer ?
#
loop_
_entity_poly.entity_id
_entity_poly.type
_entity_poly.pdbx_seq_one_letter_code
_entity_poly.pdbx_strand_id
1 'polypeptide(L)'
;GYKRFTDTIGGFVRLKNAYVLKLTNVVRDEKTGDIVELQVEVIEETFEGAPMPEAYGGKKNRPGIIHWVEATTSVKAKVCLYDRLFQTPMPGSNAAVDTSTDADTPILDAPYLSDLNPNSLATVDCRVEPSVAMDVLCHLSIMNEEIAPYQKTDNVSPKLYASDLNYQFERSGYFALDTTATKQSLVFNRVVTLRDTWDTKPKEQTSSKSSKPKQEQTKQKQ
;
A
#
# COMPACT_ATOMS: atom_id res chain seq x y z
N GLY A 1 0.35 -20.61 3.75
CA GLY A 1 -1.06 -20.25 3.61
C GLY A 1 -1.28 -18.77 3.83
N TYR A 2 -2.40 -18.22 3.33
CA TYR A 2 -2.81 -16.83 3.54
C TYR A 2 -3.20 -16.59 5.01
N LYS A 3 -2.86 -15.43 5.58
CA LYS A 3 -3.02 -15.13 7.02
C LYS A 3 -3.97 -13.96 7.32
N ARG A 4 -4.76 -13.50 6.36
CA ARG A 4 -5.78 -12.45 6.55
C ARG A 4 -7.15 -12.97 6.15
N PHE A 5 -8.19 -12.13 6.20
CA PHE A 5 -9.49 -12.49 5.67
C PHE A 5 -9.39 -12.98 4.23
N THR A 6 -10.02 -14.12 3.99
CA THR A 6 -10.34 -14.62 2.67
C THR A 6 -11.85 -14.49 2.52
N ASP A 7 -12.38 -14.74 1.32
CA ASP A 7 -13.83 -14.78 1.07
C ASP A 7 -14.53 -16.03 1.68
N THR A 8 -13.80 -16.81 2.49
CA THR A 8 -14.34 -17.95 3.23
C THR A 8 -15.02 -17.48 4.52
N ILE A 9 -16.34 -17.60 4.56
CA ILE A 9 -17.17 -17.34 5.76
C ILE A 9 -16.67 -18.21 6.94
N GLY A 10 -16.66 -17.63 8.13
CA GLY A 10 -16.13 -18.25 9.35
C GLY A 10 -14.62 -18.06 9.53
N GLY A 11 -13.93 -17.45 8.56
CA GLY A 11 -12.53 -17.05 8.71
C GLY A 11 -12.34 -16.00 9.81
N PHE A 12 -11.16 -15.98 10.43
CA PHE A 12 -10.82 -15.07 11.52
C PHE A 12 -9.64 -14.16 11.17
N VAL A 13 -9.67 -12.93 11.65
CA VAL A 13 -8.53 -12.01 11.61
C VAL A 13 -8.47 -11.21 12.92
N ARG A 14 -7.28 -10.81 13.33
CA ARG A 14 -7.10 -9.90 14.46
C ARG A 14 -6.85 -8.48 13.95
N LEU A 15 -7.60 -7.52 14.49
CA LEU A 15 -7.27 -6.11 14.34
C LEU A 15 -6.10 -5.77 15.27
N LYS A 16 -5.09 -5.06 14.76
CA LYS A 16 -3.97 -4.59 15.59
C LYS A 16 -4.50 -3.79 16.77
N ASN A 17 -4.01 -4.11 17.97
CA ASN A 17 -4.35 -3.46 19.25
C ASN A 17 -5.86 -3.45 19.57
N ALA A 18 -6.63 -4.37 18.99
CA ALA A 18 -8.06 -4.47 19.19
C ALA A 18 -8.48 -5.95 19.24
N TYR A 19 -9.70 -6.25 18.80
CA TYR A 19 -10.34 -7.56 18.90
C TYR A 19 -10.00 -8.49 17.72
N VAL A 20 -10.34 -9.77 17.89
CA VAL A 20 -10.50 -10.73 16.80
C VAL A 20 -11.89 -10.58 16.20
N LEU A 21 -11.93 -10.60 14.87
CA LEU A 21 -13.14 -10.59 14.07
C LEU A 21 -13.35 -11.95 13.42
N LYS A 22 -14.61 -12.35 13.31
CA LYS A 22 -15.06 -13.52 12.54
C LYS A 22 -15.90 -13.05 11.36
N LEU A 23 -15.55 -13.47 10.15
CA LEU A 23 -16.30 -13.13 8.94
C LEU A 23 -17.62 -13.86 8.92
N THR A 24 -18.74 -13.13 8.85
CA THR A 24 -20.09 -13.70 8.82
C THR A 24 -20.71 -13.62 7.43
N ASN A 25 -20.39 -12.57 6.65
CA ASN A 25 -20.91 -12.41 5.28
C ASN A 25 -19.99 -11.51 4.43
N VAL A 26 -20.03 -11.70 3.11
CA VAL A 26 -19.30 -10.91 2.11
C VAL A 26 -20.32 -10.34 1.13
N VAL A 27 -20.48 -9.02 1.15
CA VAL A 27 -21.39 -8.32 0.22
C VAL A 27 -20.59 -7.92 -1.03
N ARG A 28 -21.18 -8.21 -2.20
CA ARG A 28 -20.58 -7.91 -3.50
C ARG A 28 -21.51 -7.03 -4.32
N ASP A 29 -20.91 -6.14 -5.11
CA ASP A 29 -21.65 -5.40 -6.12
C ASP A 29 -22.21 -6.37 -7.16
N GLU A 30 -23.50 -6.22 -7.48
CA GLU A 30 -24.20 -7.15 -8.38
C GLU A 30 -23.72 -7.06 -9.84
N LYS A 31 -23.22 -5.89 -10.27
CA LYS A 31 -22.81 -5.65 -11.65
C LYS A 31 -21.34 -5.97 -11.89
N THR A 32 -20.46 -5.58 -10.97
CA THR A 32 -19.02 -5.76 -11.12
C THR A 32 -18.51 -7.04 -10.46
N GLY A 33 -19.19 -7.54 -9.43
CA GLY A 33 -18.74 -8.67 -8.60
C GLY A 33 -17.68 -8.29 -7.55
N ASP A 34 -17.33 -7.01 -7.46
CA ASP A 34 -16.36 -6.50 -6.49
C ASP A 34 -16.90 -6.58 -5.06
N ILE A 35 -16.01 -6.81 -4.09
CA ILE A 35 -16.38 -6.81 -2.67
C ILE A 35 -16.56 -5.35 -2.21
N VAL A 36 -17.73 -5.04 -1.67
CA VAL A 36 -18.08 -3.69 -1.20
C VAL A 36 -18.18 -3.60 0.33
N GLU A 37 -18.47 -4.71 1.01
CA GLU A 37 -18.60 -4.77 2.46
C GLU A 37 -18.25 -6.17 3.00
N LEU A 38 -17.58 -6.21 4.15
CA LEU A 38 -17.38 -7.42 4.95
C LEU A 38 -18.15 -7.27 6.25
N GLN A 39 -19.10 -8.16 6.49
CA GLN A 39 -19.85 -8.20 7.73
C GLN A 39 -19.19 -9.17 8.69
N VAL A 40 -19.00 -8.73 9.93
CA VAL A 40 -18.18 -9.43 10.91
C VAL A 40 -18.84 -9.47 12.28
N GLU A 41 -18.52 -10.50 13.03
CA GLU A 41 -18.79 -10.63 14.46
C GLU A 41 -17.51 -10.29 15.24
N VAL A 42 -17.61 -9.44 16.26
CA VAL A 42 -16.50 -9.13 17.17
C VAL A 42 -16.47 -10.14 18.30
N ILE A 43 -15.30 -10.71 18.59
CA ILE A 43 -15.11 -11.60 19.74
C ILE A 43 -14.60 -10.75 20.91
N GLU A 44 -15.51 -10.24 21.74
CA GLU A 44 -15.22 -9.23 22.78
C GLU A 44 -14.13 -9.66 23.78
N GLU A 45 -14.06 -10.95 24.09
CA GLU A 45 -13.08 -11.55 25.01
C GLU A 45 -11.62 -11.47 24.54
N THR A 46 -11.38 -11.00 23.31
CA THR A 46 -10.05 -11.06 22.66
C THR A 46 -9.33 -9.71 22.60
N PHE A 47 -9.79 -8.70 23.33
CA PHE A 47 -9.16 -7.37 23.34
C PHE A 47 -7.66 -7.43 23.63
N GLU A 48 -6.89 -6.55 22.97
CA GLU A 48 -5.45 -6.33 23.21
C GLU A 48 -4.57 -7.59 23.22
N GLY A 49 -4.93 -8.59 22.40
CA GLY A 49 -4.14 -9.81 22.26
C GLY A 49 -4.52 -10.92 23.25
N ALA A 50 -5.61 -10.76 24.01
CA ALA A 50 -6.19 -11.84 24.78
C ALA A 50 -6.43 -13.09 23.91
N PRO A 51 -6.22 -14.31 24.47
CA PRO A 51 -6.24 -15.55 23.71
C PRO A 51 -7.61 -15.83 23.11
N MET A 52 -7.64 -16.63 22.05
CA MET A 52 -8.89 -17.06 21.44
C MET A 52 -9.69 -17.92 22.44
N PRO A 53 -11.01 -17.67 22.62
CA PRO A 53 -11.86 -18.51 23.46
C PRO A 53 -12.01 -19.93 22.89
N GLU A 54 -12.29 -20.90 23.77
CA GLU A 54 -12.42 -22.32 23.35
C GLU A 54 -13.57 -22.53 22.37
N ALA A 55 -14.67 -21.79 22.52
CA ALA A 55 -15.82 -21.78 21.60
C ALA A 55 -15.42 -21.42 20.15
N TYR A 56 -14.31 -20.71 19.96
CA TYR A 56 -13.76 -20.31 18.66
C TYR A 56 -12.48 -21.06 18.29
N GLY A 57 -12.26 -22.23 18.91
CA GLY A 57 -11.15 -23.14 18.60
C GLY A 57 -9.89 -22.94 19.45
N GLY A 58 -9.93 -22.04 20.44
CA GLY A 58 -8.88 -21.89 21.44
C GLY A 58 -7.49 -21.70 20.83
N LYS A 59 -6.48 -22.33 21.45
CA LYS A 59 -5.07 -22.23 21.03
C LYS A 59 -4.78 -22.72 19.61
N LYS A 60 -5.66 -23.52 19.01
CA LYS A 60 -5.49 -24.03 17.64
C LYS A 60 -5.74 -22.93 16.61
N ASN A 61 -6.60 -21.97 16.93
CA ASN A 61 -6.97 -20.90 16.03
C ASN A 61 -6.16 -19.63 16.34
N ARG A 62 -5.15 -19.36 15.51
CA ARG A 62 -4.26 -18.18 15.65
C ARG A 62 -4.40 -17.28 14.43
N PRO A 63 -5.38 -16.36 14.42
CA PRO A 63 -5.60 -15.47 13.29
C PRO A 63 -4.39 -14.55 13.07
N GLY A 64 -4.12 -14.20 11.81
CA GLY A 64 -3.12 -13.17 11.51
C GLY A 64 -3.64 -11.77 11.86
N ILE A 65 -2.72 -10.82 11.93
CA ILE A 65 -2.99 -9.44 12.36
C ILE A 65 -2.99 -8.50 11.15
N ILE A 66 -3.99 -7.63 11.09
CA ILE A 66 -4.12 -6.55 10.10
C ILE A 66 -4.23 -5.18 10.79
N HIS A 67 -3.77 -4.13 10.11
CA HIS A 67 -4.07 -2.75 10.49
C HIS A 67 -5.52 -2.42 10.12
N TRP A 68 -6.06 -1.36 10.71
CA TRP A 68 -7.41 -0.87 10.46
C TRP A 68 -7.49 0.62 10.81
N VAL A 69 -8.52 1.29 10.33
CA VAL A 69 -8.90 2.65 10.76
C VAL A 69 -10.40 2.70 10.94
N GLU A 70 -10.88 3.48 11.90
CA GLU A 70 -12.31 3.65 12.15
C GLU A 70 -12.94 4.55 11.08
N ALA A 71 -14.04 4.10 10.46
CA ALA A 71 -14.64 4.80 9.31
C ALA A 71 -15.17 6.21 9.65
N THR A 72 -15.69 6.41 10.85
CA THR A 72 -16.33 7.65 11.33
C THR A 72 -15.33 8.76 11.63
N THR A 73 -14.13 8.41 12.11
CA THR A 73 -13.11 9.36 12.55
C THR A 73 -11.95 9.46 11.57
N SER A 74 -11.71 8.44 10.73
CA SER A 74 -10.62 8.44 9.76
C SER A 74 -10.75 9.54 8.71
N VAL A 75 -9.60 10.11 8.36
CA VAL A 75 -9.48 11.24 7.43
C VAL A 75 -9.03 10.75 6.07
N LYS A 76 -9.62 11.29 5.00
CA LYS A 76 -9.20 10.97 3.62
C LYS A 76 -7.82 11.56 3.36
N ALA A 77 -6.97 10.78 2.70
CA ALA A 77 -5.65 11.20 2.27
C ALA A 77 -5.33 10.59 0.91
N LYS A 78 -4.31 11.15 0.25
CA LYS A 78 -3.68 10.56 -0.93
C LYS A 78 -2.29 10.08 -0.58
N VAL A 79 -1.89 8.99 -1.23
CA VAL A 79 -0.57 8.42 -1.08
C VAL A 79 0.07 8.27 -2.45
N CYS A 80 1.26 8.86 -2.61
CA CYS A 80 2.15 8.66 -3.74
C CYS A 80 3.04 7.45 -3.44
N LEU A 81 2.74 6.33 -4.09
CA LEU A 81 3.50 5.10 -4.03
C LEU A 81 4.61 5.16 -5.09
N TYR A 82 5.78 5.62 -4.67
CA TYR A 82 6.96 5.57 -5.53
C TYR A 82 7.52 4.14 -5.63
N ASP A 83 8.08 3.87 -6.79
CA ASP A 83 8.95 2.76 -7.10
C ASP A 83 10.17 3.30 -7.88
N ARG A 84 11.09 2.42 -8.26
CA ARG A 84 12.27 2.78 -9.04
C ARG A 84 11.87 3.48 -10.32
N LEU A 85 12.57 4.58 -10.63
CA LEU A 85 12.33 5.37 -11.84
C LEU A 85 12.60 4.57 -13.12
N PHE A 86 13.57 3.65 -13.07
CA PHE A 86 13.99 2.83 -14.21
C PHE A 86 13.80 1.34 -13.95
N GLN A 87 13.57 0.58 -15.02
CA GLN A 87 13.42 -0.88 -14.95
C GLN A 87 14.76 -1.63 -15.01
N THR A 88 15.81 -0.99 -15.51
CA THR A 88 17.16 -1.56 -15.60
C THR A 88 18.09 -0.96 -14.53
N PRO A 89 19.02 -1.76 -13.98
CA PRO A 89 20.09 -1.24 -13.11
C PRO A 89 21.00 -0.22 -13.80
N MET A 90 21.10 -0.23 -15.13
CA MET A 90 21.96 0.67 -15.91
C MET A 90 21.17 1.30 -17.08
N PRO A 91 20.39 2.36 -16.83
CA PRO A 91 19.62 3.06 -17.86
C PRO A 91 20.52 3.64 -18.96
N GLY A 92 20.09 3.56 -20.22
CA GLY A 92 20.82 4.03 -21.39
C GLY A 92 21.90 3.08 -21.92
N SER A 93 22.10 1.92 -21.29
CA SER A 93 23.11 0.93 -21.73
C SER A 93 22.77 0.19 -23.02
N ASN A 94 21.48 0.12 -23.38
CA ASN A 94 21.00 -0.55 -24.60
C ASN A 94 21.00 0.37 -25.84
N ALA A 95 21.52 1.60 -25.72
CA ALA A 95 21.64 2.50 -26.86
C ALA A 95 22.67 1.94 -27.85
N ALA A 96 22.22 1.54 -29.04
CA ALA A 96 23.14 1.48 -30.16
C ALA A 96 23.67 2.90 -30.38
N VAL A 97 24.95 3.13 -30.09
CA VAL A 97 25.63 4.33 -30.56
C VAL A 97 25.57 4.27 -32.08
N ASP A 98 24.68 5.06 -32.67
CA ASP A 98 24.72 5.27 -34.10
C ASP A 98 26.04 5.99 -34.40
N THR A 99 26.97 5.27 -35.03
CA THR A 99 28.27 5.79 -35.44
C THR A 99 28.21 6.42 -36.83
N SER A 100 27.02 6.50 -37.44
CA SER A 100 26.82 7.24 -38.68
C SER A 100 26.93 8.74 -38.39
N THR A 101 28.03 9.30 -38.87
CA THR A 101 28.49 10.66 -38.64
C THR A 101 27.88 11.57 -39.71
N ASP A 102 26.57 11.77 -39.67
CA ASP A 102 25.94 12.89 -40.38
C ASP A 102 25.73 14.03 -39.37
N ALA A 103 26.64 15.01 -39.42
CA ALA A 103 26.78 16.12 -38.47
C ALA A 103 25.54 17.03 -38.31
N ASP A 104 24.50 16.83 -39.14
CA ASP A 104 23.28 17.63 -39.17
C ASP A 104 22.05 16.89 -38.62
N THR A 105 22.20 15.65 -38.13
CA THR A 105 21.10 14.94 -37.45
C THR A 105 21.15 15.28 -35.95
N PRO A 106 20.15 15.99 -35.39
CA PRO A 106 20.11 16.20 -33.95
C PRO A 106 20.11 14.83 -33.27
N ILE A 107 20.96 14.65 -32.26
CA ILE A 107 20.94 13.49 -31.35
C ILE A 107 19.61 13.52 -30.59
N LEU A 108 18.55 13.09 -31.25
CA LEU A 108 17.25 12.72 -30.71
C LEU A 108 17.37 11.20 -30.56
N ASP A 109 17.26 10.56 -29.41
CA ASP A 109 16.56 10.84 -28.18
C ASP A 109 17.35 10.21 -27.03
N ALA A 110 17.28 10.79 -25.84
CA ALA A 110 17.90 10.26 -24.63
C ALA A 110 17.60 8.75 -24.46
N PRO A 111 18.58 7.84 -24.68
CA PRO A 111 18.33 6.41 -24.77
C PRO A 111 17.93 5.76 -23.44
N TYR A 112 18.02 6.51 -22.34
CA TYR A 112 17.52 6.08 -21.04
C TYR A 112 16.00 6.29 -20.88
N LEU A 113 15.34 7.09 -21.74
CA LEU A 113 13.89 7.33 -21.63
C LEU A 113 13.09 6.05 -21.92
N SER A 114 13.59 5.17 -22.78
CA SER A 114 12.98 3.84 -23.00
C SER A 114 13.08 2.91 -21.78
N ASP A 115 13.99 3.20 -20.86
CA ASP A 115 14.16 2.46 -19.61
C ASP A 115 13.23 2.96 -18.48
N LEU A 116 12.44 4.01 -18.78
CA LEU A 116 11.24 4.48 -18.09
C LEU A 116 10.47 3.35 -17.38
N ASN A 117 10.40 3.31 -16.03
CA ASN A 117 9.40 2.50 -15.36
C ASN A 117 8.05 3.23 -15.35
N PRO A 118 7.03 2.77 -16.11
CA PRO A 118 5.71 3.39 -16.11
C PRO A 118 5.00 3.24 -14.76
N ASN A 119 5.44 2.31 -13.91
CA ASN A 119 4.92 2.09 -12.56
C ASN A 119 5.78 2.77 -11.47
N SER A 120 6.68 3.69 -11.84
CA SER A 120 7.54 4.42 -10.89
C SER A 120 6.76 5.30 -9.92
N LEU A 121 5.51 5.65 -10.25
CA LEU A 121 4.59 6.36 -9.38
C LEU A 121 3.17 5.84 -9.59
N ALA A 122 2.51 5.46 -8.49
CA ALA A 122 1.07 5.28 -8.44
C ALA A 122 0.48 6.15 -7.34
N THR A 123 -0.61 6.85 -7.61
CA THR A 123 -1.36 7.60 -6.58
C THR A 123 -2.58 6.80 -6.17
N VAL A 124 -2.78 6.65 -4.87
CA VAL A 124 -3.95 5.94 -4.31
C VAL A 124 -4.66 6.83 -3.30
N ASP A 125 -5.99 6.78 -3.31
CA ASP A 125 -6.81 7.33 -2.23
C ASP A 125 -6.80 6.36 -1.04
N CYS A 126 -6.68 6.89 0.17
CA CYS A 126 -6.68 6.09 1.39
C CYS A 126 -7.37 6.83 2.54
N ARG A 127 -7.40 6.18 3.70
CA ARG A 127 -7.80 6.79 4.96
C ARG A 127 -6.71 6.61 6.00
N VAL A 128 -6.47 7.65 6.78
CA VAL A 128 -5.50 7.67 7.89
C VAL A 128 -6.21 7.89 9.22
N GLU A 129 -5.56 7.50 10.31
CA GLU A 129 -6.05 7.75 11.66
C GLU A 129 -6.14 9.26 11.98
N PRO A 130 -7.04 9.67 12.89
CA PRO A 130 -7.18 11.07 13.27
C PRO A 130 -5.89 11.69 13.82
N SER A 131 -5.07 10.91 14.52
CA SER A 131 -3.78 11.32 15.08
C SER A 131 -2.83 11.84 14.00
N VAL A 132 -2.69 11.08 12.91
CA VAL A 132 -1.86 11.46 11.75
C VAL A 132 -2.36 12.77 11.14
N ALA A 133 -3.68 12.92 10.98
CA ALA A 133 -4.24 14.16 10.44
C ALA A 133 -3.99 15.36 11.36
N MET A 134 -4.13 15.19 12.67
CA MET A 134 -3.91 16.24 13.66
C MET A 134 -2.47 16.74 13.66
N ASP A 135 -1.52 15.82 13.62
CA ASP A 135 -0.10 16.13 13.53
C ASP A 135 0.21 16.93 12.25
N VAL A 136 -0.35 16.54 11.10
CA VAL A 136 -0.18 17.29 9.84
C VAL A 136 -0.73 18.70 9.94
N LEU A 137 -1.91 18.88 10.53
CA LEU A 137 -2.51 20.21 10.69
C LEU A 137 -1.65 21.11 11.59
N CYS A 138 -1.08 20.56 12.66
CA CYS A 138 -0.15 21.26 13.53
C CYS A 138 1.12 21.66 12.75
N HIS A 139 1.74 20.68 12.08
CA HIS A 139 2.97 20.84 11.31
C HIS A 139 2.84 21.91 10.21
N LEU A 140 1.76 21.84 9.41
CA LEU A 140 1.48 22.82 8.37
C LEU A 140 1.16 24.21 8.94
N SER A 141 0.61 24.31 10.14
CA SER A 141 0.35 25.61 10.77
C SER A 141 1.67 26.29 11.16
N ILE A 142 2.59 25.55 11.78
CA ILE A 142 3.92 26.04 12.17
C ILE A 142 4.70 26.50 10.92
N MET A 143 4.72 25.69 9.86
CA MET A 143 5.40 26.05 8.61
C MET A 143 4.89 27.34 7.97
N ASN A 144 3.58 27.58 8.05
CA ASN A 144 2.99 28.78 7.47
C ASN A 144 3.19 30.02 8.37
N GLU A 145 3.29 29.84 9.68
CA GLU A 145 3.61 30.92 10.62
C GLU A 145 5.07 31.39 10.51
N GLU A 146 6.01 30.51 10.18
CA GLU A 146 7.42 30.88 9.88
C GLU A 146 7.61 31.67 8.55
N ILE A 147 6.55 31.87 7.77
CA ILE A 147 6.54 32.75 6.56
C ILE A 147 6.13 34.20 6.94
N ALA A 148 5.98 34.54 8.22
CA ALA A 148 6.04 35.93 8.67
C ALA A 148 7.43 36.52 8.31
N PRO A 149 7.53 37.81 7.92
CA PRO A 149 8.73 38.34 7.26
C PRO A 149 9.99 38.06 8.08
N TYR A 150 10.84 37.20 7.52
CA TYR A 150 12.15 36.79 8.03
C TYR A 150 12.91 37.99 8.60
N GLN A 151 12.98 38.08 9.93
CA GLN A 151 13.91 38.95 10.65
C GLN A 151 15.14 38.11 10.97
N LYS A 152 16.25 38.41 10.28
CA LYS A 152 17.56 37.77 10.51
C LYS A 152 18.00 38.07 11.94
N THR A 153 17.76 37.13 12.85
CA THR A 153 18.33 37.15 14.20
C THR A 153 19.26 35.95 14.32
N ASP A 154 20.38 36.12 15.04
CA ASP A 154 21.48 35.15 15.11
C ASP A 154 21.13 33.83 15.84
N ASN A 155 19.85 33.59 16.13
CA ASN A 155 19.31 32.33 16.63
C ASN A 155 18.45 31.70 15.54
N VAL A 156 19.05 30.82 14.74
CA VAL A 156 18.36 30.11 13.64
C VAL A 156 17.33 29.15 14.24
N SER A 157 16.05 29.49 14.19
CA SER A 157 14.96 28.52 14.37
C SER A 157 15.18 27.36 13.39
N PRO A 158 15.08 26.10 13.81
CA PRO A 158 15.26 24.98 12.89
C PRO A 158 14.19 25.06 11.81
N LYS A 159 14.62 25.32 10.56
CA LYS A 159 13.74 25.34 9.39
C LYS A 159 13.01 24.01 9.29
N LEU A 160 11.70 24.03 9.44
CA LEU A 160 10.84 22.85 9.41
C LEU A 160 10.52 22.45 7.96
N TYR A 161 10.62 21.17 7.64
CA TYR A 161 10.31 20.60 6.32
C TYR A 161 9.11 19.66 6.38
N ALA A 162 8.32 19.58 5.30
CA ALA A 162 7.18 18.66 5.22
C ALA A 162 7.60 17.24 5.60
N SER A 163 8.74 16.79 5.06
CA SER A 163 9.31 15.47 5.31
C SER A 163 9.72 15.18 6.76
N ASP A 164 9.86 16.20 7.61
CA ASP A 164 10.13 15.99 9.05
C ASP A 164 8.97 15.26 9.72
N LEU A 165 7.77 15.40 9.17
CA LEU A 165 6.63 14.57 9.55
C LEU A 165 6.62 13.27 8.74
N ASN A 166 7.14 12.22 9.37
CA ASN A 166 7.23 10.88 8.80
C ASN A 166 6.66 9.80 9.74
N TYR A 167 6.16 8.74 9.13
CA TYR A 167 5.44 7.66 9.79
C TYR A 167 5.81 6.30 9.22
N GLN A 168 5.77 5.28 10.06
CA GLN A 168 5.59 3.91 9.58
C GLN A 168 4.09 3.60 9.51
N PHE A 169 3.52 3.54 8.31
CA PHE A 169 2.17 2.98 8.17
C PHE A 169 2.28 1.47 8.27
N GLU A 170 1.65 0.91 9.31
CA GLU A 170 1.82 -0.49 9.68
C GLU A 170 1.55 -1.44 8.50
N ARG A 171 2.48 -2.37 8.29
CA ARG A 171 2.39 -3.40 7.23
C ARG A 171 2.40 -2.85 5.79
N SER A 172 2.62 -1.53 5.60
CA SER A 172 2.60 -0.86 4.30
C SER A 172 3.97 -0.31 3.92
N GLY A 173 4.62 0.45 4.81
CA GLY A 173 5.90 1.11 4.51
C GLY A 173 6.18 2.31 5.40
N TYR A 174 7.22 3.05 5.05
CA TYR A 174 7.52 4.35 5.65
C TYR A 174 7.07 5.46 4.71
N PHE A 175 6.44 6.47 5.28
CA PHE A 175 5.80 7.56 4.57
C PHE A 175 6.23 8.89 5.17
N ALA A 176 6.31 9.92 4.33
CA ALA A 176 6.57 11.29 4.76
C ALA A 176 5.52 12.21 4.15
N LEU A 177 5.18 13.30 4.84
CA LEU A 177 4.27 14.30 4.32
C LEU A 177 4.87 14.94 3.06
N ASP A 178 4.07 15.00 2.00
CA ASP A 178 4.47 15.62 0.74
C ASP A 178 4.39 17.15 0.83
N THR A 179 5.26 17.84 0.10
CA THR A 179 5.30 19.32 0.06
C THR A 179 4.03 19.96 -0.52
N THR A 180 3.23 19.21 -1.29
CA THR A 180 1.94 19.67 -1.84
C THR A 180 0.77 19.45 -0.88
N ALA A 181 1.00 18.83 0.29
CA ALA A 181 -0.04 18.61 1.27
C ALA A 181 -0.58 19.95 1.81
N THR A 182 -1.88 19.99 2.01
CA THR A 182 -2.60 21.16 2.55
C THR A 182 -3.50 20.72 3.70
N LYS A 183 -4.05 21.68 4.45
CA LYS A 183 -5.01 21.40 5.54
C LYS A 183 -6.28 20.68 5.04
N GLN A 184 -6.60 20.80 3.75
CA GLN A 184 -7.78 20.19 3.12
C GLN A 184 -7.45 18.90 2.35
N SER A 185 -6.19 18.71 1.95
CA SER A 185 -5.74 17.56 1.15
C SER A 185 -4.42 17.04 1.71
N LEU A 186 -4.51 15.98 2.50
CA LEU A 186 -3.35 15.29 3.04
C LEU A 186 -2.73 14.43 1.95
N VAL A 187 -1.43 14.63 1.69
CA VAL A 187 -0.67 13.88 0.68
C VAL A 187 0.59 13.32 1.31
N PHE A 188 0.81 12.02 1.17
CA PHE A 188 1.99 11.35 1.70
C PHE A 188 2.78 10.66 0.60
N ASN A 189 4.10 10.70 0.70
CA ASN A 189 5.00 9.97 -0.17
C ASN A 189 5.47 8.70 0.53
N ARG A 190 5.37 7.55 -0.12
CA ARG A 190 6.05 6.33 0.35
C ARG A 190 7.54 6.50 0.12
N VAL A 191 8.29 6.64 1.21
CA VAL A 191 9.76 6.75 1.19
C VAL A 191 10.37 5.40 0.84
N VAL A 192 9.95 4.34 1.53
CA VAL A 192 10.44 2.98 1.29
C VAL A 192 9.41 1.93 1.74
N THR A 193 9.41 0.77 1.07
CA THR A 193 8.62 -0.39 1.49
C THR A 193 9.22 -1.02 2.75
N LEU A 194 8.43 -1.81 3.50
CA LEU A 194 8.93 -2.49 4.70
C LEU A 194 10.00 -3.55 4.40
N ARG A 195 10.02 -4.06 3.17
CA ARG A 195 10.95 -5.08 2.68
C ARG A 195 11.25 -4.80 1.21
N ASP A 196 12.47 -5.08 0.81
CA ASP A 196 12.84 -5.07 -0.61
C ASP A 196 12.16 -6.25 -1.34
N THR A 197 11.81 -6.02 -2.60
CA THR A 197 11.10 -6.97 -3.47
C THR A 197 11.81 -7.20 -4.81
N TRP A 198 12.96 -6.57 -5.05
CA TRP A 198 13.61 -6.60 -6.37
C TRP A 198 14.21 -7.94 -6.76
N ASP A 199 14.71 -8.73 -5.79
CA ASP A 199 15.29 -10.04 -6.10
C ASP A 199 14.24 -11.13 -6.39
N THR A 200 12.95 -10.80 -6.28
CA THR A 200 11.89 -11.71 -6.72
C THR A 200 11.54 -11.45 -8.17
N LYS A 201 12.08 -12.28 -9.08
CA LYS A 201 11.57 -12.39 -10.46
C LYS A 201 10.03 -12.44 -10.41
N PRO A 202 9.31 -11.62 -11.20
CA PRO A 202 7.87 -11.68 -11.23
C PRO A 202 7.45 -13.11 -11.60
N LYS A 203 6.69 -13.76 -10.72
CA LYS A 203 6.01 -15.01 -11.07
C LYS A 203 4.97 -14.65 -12.10
N GLU A 204 5.16 -15.08 -13.34
CA GLU A 204 4.12 -15.04 -14.36
C GLU A 204 2.82 -15.60 -13.78
N GLN A 205 1.80 -14.75 -13.75
CA GLN A 205 0.44 -15.18 -13.56
C GLN A 205 0.04 -15.96 -14.82
N THR A 206 0.19 -17.27 -14.78
CA THR A 206 -0.36 -18.14 -15.82
C THR A 206 -1.87 -18.25 -15.63
N SER A 207 -2.58 -17.28 -16.19
CA SER A 207 -3.98 -17.44 -16.57
C SER A 207 -4.05 -18.26 -17.86
N SER A 208 -4.32 -19.55 -17.75
CA SER A 208 -5.21 -20.23 -18.71
C SER A 208 -5.65 -21.59 -18.19
N LYS A 209 -6.96 -21.73 -18.04
CA LYS A 209 -7.66 -23.01 -18.03
C LYS A 209 -7.40 -23.70 -19.38
N SER A 210 -6.93 -24.95 -19.35
CA SER A 210 -7.26 -25.91 -20.41
C SER A 210 -7.98 -27.09 -19.78
N SER A 211 -9.25 -27.21 -20.14
CA SER A 211 -10.11 -28.35 -19.89
C SER A 211 -9.60 -29.56 -20.66
N LYS A 212 -9.17 -30.63 -19.97
CA LYS A 212 -9.05 -31.96 -20.56
C LYS A 212 -10.37 -32.71 -20.39
N PRO A 213 -10.92 -33.35 -21.44
CA PRO A 213 -12.10 -34.18 -21.30
C PRO A 213 -11.75 -35.46 -20.52
N LYS A 214 -12.58 -35.79 -19.52
CA LYS A 214 -12.49 -37.01 -18.73
C LYS A 214 -13.16 -38.12 -19.53
N GLN A 215 -12.39 -39.08 -20.04
CA GLN A 215 -12.94 -40.32 -20.60
C GLN A 215 -13.56 -41.15 -19.47
N GLU A 216 -14.83 -41.45 -19.65
CA GLU A 216 -15.65 -42.31 -18.82
C GLU A 216 -15.34 -43.77 -19.20
N GLN A 217 -14.67 -44.52 -18.32
CA GLN A 217 -14.54 -45.97 -18.45
C GLN A 217 -15.47 -46.64 -17.44
N THR A 218 -16.60 -47.09 -17.97
CA THR A 218 -17.54 -48.02 -17.36
C THR A 218 -16.84 -49.35 -17.09
N LYS A 219 -16.65 -49.71 -15.81
CA LYS A 219 -16.34 -51.10 -15.44
C LYS A 219 -17.64 -51.84 -15.16
N GLN A 220 -18.03 -52.69 -16.11
CA GLN A 220 -19.05 -53.71 -15.92
C GLN A 220 -18.55 -54.78 -14.94
N LYS A 221 -19.44 -55.17 -14.03
CA LYS A 221 -19.37 -56.39 -13.23
C LYS A 221 -19.52 -57.60 -14.16
N GLN A 222 -18.66 -58.60 -13.97
CA GLN A 222 -19.01 -60.02 -14.01
C GLN A 222 -18.32 -60.68 -12.82
#